data_AF-A0A849DK28-F1
#
_entry.id   AF-A0A849DK28-F1
#
_cell.length_a   1.000
_cell.length_b   1.000
_cell.length_c   1.000
_cell.angle_alpha   90.00
_cell.angle_beta   90.00
_cell.angle_gamma   90.00
#
_symmetry.space_group_name_H-M   'P 1'
#
loop_
_entity.id
_entity.type
_entity.pdbx_description
1 polymer ?
#
loop_
_entity_poly.entity_id
_entity_poly.type
_entity_poly.pdbx_seq_one_letter_code
_entity_poly.pdbx_strand_id
1 'polypeptide(L)'
;MTNTAVLPRSDVVARTLARNRLGVPAVVFFVLSAAAPLTVVAGVVTTGFSVTGVTGIPLAFLAVGAVLAVFSVGYVAMARHVANAGAFYAYVAHGLSRPLGVGAAWVALLAYNALQVGLYGAIGAAASPLLRQWFGLSVTWWVIALAAWLLVAVLGVLRVDINGTVLAVLLLAEIAVIVVFDAADLIHPAGGALSFATLAPGNLAKPGVGAILALALLGFVGFESAVVFSEESRDPRRTVR
;
A
#
# COMPACT_ATOMS: atom_id res chain seq x y z
N MET A 1 20.38 -55.72 6.70
CA MET A 1 20.55 -54.51 5.88
C MET A 1 19.26 -53.70 5.99
N THR A 2 19.21 -52.78 6.94
CA THR A 2 17.98 -52.08 7.34
C THR A 2 17.96 -50.73 6.62
N ASN A 3 16.98 -50.54 5.74
CA ASN A 3 16.83 -49.38 4.88
C ASN A 3 16.39 -48.16 5.70
N THR A 4 17.34 -47.27 6.04
CA THR A 4 17.03 -45.98 6.67
C THR A 4 16.53 -45.01 5.60
N ALA A 5 15.20 -44.87 5.52
CA ALA A 5 14.57 -43.84 4.71
C ALA A 5 14.97 -42.45 5.21
N VAL A 6 15.67 -41.69 4.35
CA VAL A 6 16.00 -40.28 4.59
C VAL A 6 14.73 -39.46 4.37
N LEU A 7 14.14 -38.94 5.45
CA LEU A 7 13.04 -37.98 5.35
C LEU A 7 13.57 -36.65 4.77
N PRO A 8 12.91 -36.05 3.77
CA PRO A 8 13.36 -34.79 3.17
C PRO A 8 13.24 -33.62 4.15
N ARG A 9 14.34 -32.89 4.33
CA ARG A 9 14.49 -31.74 5.26
C ARG A 9 13.75 -30.46 4.83
N SER A 10 12.76 -30.53 3.94
CA SER A 10 12.00 -29.36 3.46
C SER A 10 10.75 -29.03 4.28
N ASP A 11 10.34 -29.88 5.21
CA ASP A 11 9.04 -29.73 5.89
C ASP A 11 9.04 -28.82 7.13
N VAL A 12 10.18 -28.35 7.64
CA VAL A 12 10.19 -27.51 8.86
C VAL A 12 9.91 -26.05 8.53
N VAL A 13 10.47 -25.54 7.42
CA VAL A 13 10.21 -24.15 6.96
C VAL A 13 8.79 -24.02 6.40
N ALA A 14 8.29 -25.04 5.70
CA ALA A 14 6.94 -25.08 5.16
C ALA A 14 5.84 -25.25 6.24
N ARG A 15 6.18 -25.77 7.43
CA ARG A 15 5.23 -25.94 8.55
C ARG A 15 5.03 -24.67 9.40
N THR A 16 5.86 -23.65 9.23
CA THR A 16 5.76 -22.37 9.96
C THR A 16 4.89 -21.31 9.29
N LEU A 17 4.44 -21.53 8.05
CA LEU A 17 3.48 -20.64 7.39
C LEU A 17 2.07 -21.16 7.63
N ALA A 18 1.20 -20.28 8.13
CA ALA A 18 -0.19 -20.56 8.48
C ALA A 18 -1.05 -20.82 7.23
N ARG A 19 -0.83 -21.96 6.56
CA ARG A 19 -1.68 -22.43 5.45
C ARG A 19 -3.16 -22.48 5.90
N ASN A 20 -4.06 -22.04 5.01
CA ASN A 20 -5.51 -22.27 5.03
C ASN A 20 -6.45 -21.32 5.80
N ARG A 21 -6.05 -20.12 6.23
CA ARG A 21 -6.99 -19.25 6.99
C ARG A 21 -7.69 -18.13 6.20
N LEU A 22 -7.19 -17.71 5.04
CA LEU A 22 -7.73 -16.55 4.32
C LEU A 22 -8.47 -16.97 3.04
N GLY A 23 -9.78 -16.70 2.98
CA GLY A 23 -10.58 -16.77 1.76
C GLY A 23 -10.41 -15.52 0.89
N VAL A 24 -10.79 -15.59 -0.39
CA VAL A 24 -10.62 -14.48 -1.37
C VAL A 24 -11.13 -13.12 -0.84
N PRO A 25 -12.31 -13.01 -0.19
CA PRO A 25 -12.75 -11.73 0.37
C PRO A 25 -11.79 -11.20 1.44
N ALA A 26 -11.30 -12.07 2.32
CA ALA A 26 -10.36 -11.67 3.37
C ALA A 26 -9.02 -11.19 2.79
N VAL A 27 -8.55 -11.80 1.69
CA VAL A 27 -7.35 -11.33 0.96
C VAL A 27 -7.60 -9.97 0.33
N VAL A 28 -8.75 -9.76 -0.32
CA VAL A 28 -9.11 -8.45 -0.89
C VAL A 28 -9.21 -7.38 0.19
N PHE A 29 -9.88 -7.66 1.31
CA PHE A 29 -9.95 -6.73 2.45
C PHE A 29 -8.59 -6.46 3.06
N PHE A 30 -7.71 -7.46 3.16
CA PHE A 30 -6.36 -7.28 3.67
C PHE A 30 -5.53 -6.40 2.72
N VAL A 31 -5.59 -6.65 1.41
CA VAL A 31 -4.90 -5.85 0.39
C VAL A 31 -5.43 -4.41 0.36
N LEU A 32 -6.75 -4.22 0.45
CA LEU A 32 -7.37 -2.89 0.52
C LEU A 32 -6.98 -2.17 1.81
N SER A 33 -6.92 -2.88 2.93
CA SER A 33 -6.49 -2.30 4.21
C SER A 33 -5.01 -1.90 4.16
N ALA A 34 -4.17 -2.68 3.48
CA ALA A 34 -2.77 -2.35 3.25
C ALA A 34 -2.59 -1.13 2.32
N ALA A 35 -3.53 -0.88 1.40
CA ALA A 35 -3.52 0.28 0.52
C ALA A 35 -3.88 1.60 1.23
N ALA A 36 -4.41 1.54 2.45
CA ALA A 36 -4.82 2.69 3.29
C ALA A 36 -5.53 3.83 2.50
N PRO A 37 -6.73 3.58 1.93
CA PRO A 37 -7.41 4.51 1.02
C PRO A 37 -7.55 5.95 1.51
N LEU A 38 -7.88 6.15 2.78
CA LEU A 38 -8.03 7.48 3.38
C LEU A 38 -6.68 8.17 3.52
N THR A 39 -5.59 7.43 3.73
CA THR A 39 -4.24 8.00 3.69
C THR A 39 -3.93 8.57 2.31
N VAL A 40 -4.36 7.87 1.26
CA VAL A 40 -4.19 8.35 -0.13
C VAL A 40 -5.06 9.59 -0.37
N VAL A 41 -6.34 9.54 -0.04
CA VAL A 41 -7.29 10.63 -0.31
C VAL A 41 -7.01 11.86 0.55
N ALA A 42 -6.92 11.68 1.88
CA ALA A 42 -6.77 12.78 2.82
C ALA A 42 -5.33 13.27 2.99
N GLY A 43 -4.34 12.43 2.69
CA GLY A 43 -2.91 12.75 2.82
C GLY A 43 -2.23 13.01 1.48
N VAL A 44 -2.13 11.99 0.64
CA VAL A 44 -1.33 12.05 -0.60
C VAL A 44 -1.94 13.04 -1.60
N VAL A 45 -3.25 12.95 -1.86
CA VAL A 45 -3.93 13.80 -2.85
C VAL A 45 -3.98 15.26 -2.39
N THR A 46 -4.36 15.52 -1.14
CA THR A 46 -4.43 16.89 -0.58
C THR A 46 -3.04 17.55 -0.55
N THR A 47 -2.01 16.82 -0.13
CA THR A 47 -0.63 17.30 -0.14
C THR A 47 -0.16 17.57 -1.57
N GLY A 48 -0.47 16.66 -2.49
CA GLY A 48 -0.15 16.83 -3.91
C GLY A 48 -0.75 18.09 -4.50
N PHE A 49 -2.03 18.34 -4.21
CA PHE A 49 -2.70 19.56 -4.61
C PHE A 49 -2.06 20.79 -3.95
N SER A 50 -1.84 20.76 -2.63
CA SER A 50 -1.28 21.88 -1.87
C SER A 50 0.13 22.28 -2.30
N VAL A 51 0.97 21.32 -2.69
CA VAL A 51 2.37 21.55 -3.06
C VAL A 51 2.53 21.90 -4.53
N THR A 52 1.80 21.22 -5.41
CA THR A 52 1.98 21.38 -6.87
C THR A 52 1.04 22.41 -7.49
N GLY A 53 -0.12 22.67 -6.86
CA GLY A 53 -1.20 23.48 -7.46
C GLY A 53 -1.83 22.86 -8.71
N VAL A 54 -1.45 21.63 -9.09
CA VAL A 54 -1.94 20.97 -10.30
C VAL A 54 -3.25 20.25 -10.00
N THR A 55 -4.31 20.61 -10.73
CA THR A 55 -5.66 20.05 -10.55
C THR A 55 -5.89 18.72 -11.29
N GLY A 56 -4.95 18.29 -12.12
CA GLY A 56 -5.02 17.07 -12.94
C GLY A 56 -4.83 15.75 -12.18
N ILE A 57 -4.93 15.75 -10.84
CA ILE A 57 -4.69 14.58 -10.00
C ILE A 57 -5.60 13.39 -10.38
N PRO A 58 -6.93 13.56 -10.64
CA PRO A 58 -7.77 12.44 -11.05
C PRO A 58 -7.29 11.76 -12.34
N LEU A 59 -6.83 12.54 -13.33
CA LEU A 59 -6.26 12.00 -14.56
C LEU A 59 -4.94 11.27 -14.32
N ALA A 60 -4.10 11.77 -13.41
CA ALA A 60 -2.86 11.09 -13.04
C ALA A 60 -3.14 9.71 -12.42
N PHE A 61 -4.13 9.60 -11.53
CA PHE A 61 -4.57 8.32 -10.98
C PHE A 61 -5.13 7.37 -12.04
N LEU A 62 -5.95 7.88 -12.98
CA LEU A 62 -6.46 7.06 -14.09
C LEU A 62 -5.33 6.57 -15.00
N ALA A 63 -4.39 7.44 -15.36
CA ALA A 63 -3.26 7.11 -16.21
C ALA A 63 -2.33 6.08 -15.56
N VAL A 64 -1.95 6.31 -14.30
CA VAL A 64 -1.11 5.37 -13.54
C VAL A 64 -1.85 4.05 -13.32
N GLY A 65 -3.14 4.09 -12.96
CA GLY A 65 -3.97 2.90 -12.81
C GLY A 65 -4.02 2.06 -14.10
N ALA A 66 -4.15 2.69 -15.26
CA ALA A 66 -4.11 2.00 -16.55
C ALA A 66 -2.75 1.34 -16.82
N VAL A 67 -1.65 2.05 -16.54
CA VAL A 67 -0.28 1.50 -16.68
C VAL A 67 -0.09 0.31 -15.74
N LEU A 68 -0.51 0.44 -14.47
CA LEU A 68 -0.41 -0.63 -13.48
C LEU A 68 -1.33 -1.82 -13.80
N ALA A 69 -2.49 -1.60 -14.41
CA ALA A 69 -3.36 -2.68 -14.87
C ALA A 69 -2.68 -3.51 -15.97
N VAL A 70 -2.05 -2.86 -16.95
CA VAL A 70 -1.26 -3.54 -17.99
C VAL A 70 -0.05 -4.27 -17.36
N PHE A 71 0.67 -3.61 -16.45
CA PHE A 71 1.79 -4.21 -15.72
C PHE A 71 1.36 -5.45 -14.93
N SER A 72 0.19 -5.39 -14.28
CA SER A 72 -0.36 -6.47 -13.46
C SER A 72 -0.57 -7.76 -14.24
N VAL A 73 -0.92 -7.68 -15.54
CA VAL A 73 -1.05 -8.87 -16.40
C VAL A 73 0.26 -9.64 -16.46
N GLY A 74 1.38 -8.95 -16.71
CA GLY A 74 2.71 -9.57 -16.74
C GLY A 74 3.17 -10.04 -15.36
N TYR A 75 2.92 -9.23 -14.33
CA TYR A 75 3.26 -9.54 -12.94
C TYR A 75 2.57 -10.83 -12.46
N VAL A 76 1.27 -10.96 -12.70
CA VAL A 76 0.47 -12.15 -12.37
C VAL A 76 0.90 -13.36 -13.20
N ALA A 77 1.25 -13.17 -14.48
CA ALA A 77 1.76 -14.26 -15.31
C ALA A 77 3.10 -14.82 -14.80
N MET A 78 4.01 -13.95 -14.34
CA MET A 78 5.28 -14.35 -13.72
C MET A 78 5.07 -15.06 -12.37
N ALA A 79 4.13 -14.58 -11.55
CA ALA A 79 3.80 -15.17 -10.25
C ALA A 79 3.38 -16.65 -10.34
N ARG A 80 2.80 -17.07 -11.47
CA ARG A 80 2.44 -18.48 -11.70
C ARG A 80 3.63 -19.40 -11.90
N HIS A 81 4.78 -18.87 -12.34
CA HIS A 81 5.97 -19.65 -12.68
C HIS A 81 7.04 -19.57 -11.60
N VAL A 82 7.08 -18.47 -10.85
CA VAL A 82 8.08 -18.22 -9.80
C VAL A 82 7.33 -17.99 -8.48
N ALA A 83 7.11 -19.06 -7.73
CA ALA A 83 6.58 -18.98 -6.37
C ALA A 83 7.71 -18.59 -5.41
N ASN A 84 7.83 -17.30 -5.13
CA ASN A 84 8.84 -16.78 -4.22
C ASN A 84 8.35 -15.50 -3.53
N ALA A 85 8.30 -15.53 -2.19
CA ALA A 85 7.92 -14.41 -1.32
C ALA A 85 8.70 -13.10 -1.57
N GLY A 86 9.90 -13.15 -2.19
CA GLY A 86 10.67 -11.97 -2.58
C GLY A 86 10.21 -11.27 -3.87
N ALA A 87 9.14 -11.77 -4.51
CA ALA A 87 8.50 -11.35 -5.76
C ALA A 87 9.42 -10.60 -6.75
N PHE A 88 9.61 -9.29 -6.59
CA PHE A 88 10.42 -8.47 -7.50
C PHE A 88 11.88 -8.92 -7.61
N TYR A 89 12.55 -9.24 -6.50
CA TYR A 89 13.92 -9.79 -6.56
C TYR A 89 13.94 -11.06 -7.40
N ALA A 90 13.01 -11.98 -7.13
CA ALA A 90 12.97 -13.29 -7.77
C ALA A 90 12.68 -13.16 -9.27
N TYR A 91 11.76 -12.29 -9.67
CA TYR A 91 11.40 -12.07 -11.07
C TYR A 91 12.54 -11.42 -11.86
N VAL A 92 13.19 -10.40 -11.31
CA VAL A 92 14.33 -9.73 -11.98
C VAL A 92 15.55 -10.67 -12.05
N ALA A 93 15.80 -11.45 -11.00
CA ALA A 93 16.92 -12.39 -10.97
C ALA A 93 16.76 -13.53 -11.99
N HIS A 94 15.54 -14.07 -12.16
CA HIS A 94 15.27 -15.13 -13.13
C HIS A 94 15.11 -14.61 -14.56
N GLY A 95 14.53 -13.42 -14.75
CA GLY A 95 14.24 -12.86 -16.07
C GLY A 95 15.44 -12.16 -16.72
N LEU A 96 16.29 -11.50 -15.93
CA LEU A 96 17.43 -10.73 -16.45
C LEU A 96 18.76 -11.29 -15.94
N SER A 97 19.06 -11.10 -14.65
CA SER A 97 20.27 -11.64 -14.01
C SER A 97 20.26 -11.43 -12.51
N ARG A 98 21.02 -12.26 -11.78
CA ARG A 98 21.15 -12.17 -10.32
C ARG A 98 21.65 -10.81 -9.81
N PRO A 99 22.68 -10.15 -10.41
CA PRO A 99 23.11 -8.82 -9.97
C PRO A 99 22.01 -7.76 -10.07
N LEU A 100 21.23 -7.77 -11.17
CA LEU A 100 20.11 -6.84 -11.32
C LEU A 100 18.98 -7.15 -10.33
N GLY A 101 18.76 -8.42 -10.02
CA GLY A 101 17.83 -8.82 -8.96
C GLY A 101 18.23 -8.23 -7.60
N VAL A 102 19.50 -8.34 -7.22
CA VAL A 102 20.02 -7.73 -5.97
C VAL A 102 19.85 -6.21 -5.98
N GLY A 103 20.12 -5.56 -7.12
CA GLY A 103 19.86 -4.13 -7.29
C GLY A 103 18.40 -3.76 -7.04
N ALA A 104 17.46 -4.51 -7.62
CA ALA A 104 16.02 -4.32 -7.40
C ALA A 104 15.62 -4.51 -5.93
N ALA A 105 16.21 -5.49 -5.22
CA ALA A 105 15.96 -5.70 -3.80
C ALA A 105 16.40 -4.49 -2.95
N TRP A 106 17.58 -3.91 -3.23
CA TRP A 106 18.05 -2.71 -2.54
C TRP A 106 17.18 -1.49 -2.82
N VAL A 107 16.75 -1.31 -4.08
CA VAL A 107 15.80 -0.24 -4.44
C VAL A 107 14.49 -0.40 -3.68
N ALA A 108 13.94 -1.61 -3.62
CA ALA A 108 12.73 -1.90 -2.86
C ALA A 108 12.93 -1.59 -1.36
N LEU A 109 14.03 -2.04 -0.77
CA LEU A 109 14.33 -1.78 0.64
C LEU A 109 14.38 -0.27 0.94
N LEU A 110 15.09 0.51 0.10
CA LEU A 110 15.18 1.96 0.27
C LEU A 110 13.82 2.64 0.09
N ALA A 111 13.05 2.24 -0.93
CA ALA A 111 11.73 2.81 -1.21
C ALA A 111 10.76 2.55 -0.05
N TYR A 112 10.71 1.32 0.46
CA TYR A 112 9.84 0.96 1.59
C TYR A 112 10.26 1.61 2.91
N ASN A 113 11.56 1.84 3.14
CA ASN A 113 12.02 2.61 4.29
C ASN A 113 11.64 4.09 4.16
N ALA A 114 11.82 4.69 2.98
CA ALA A 114 11.41 6.07 2.72
C ALA A 114 9.90 6.25 2.90
N LEU A 115 9.10 5.29 2.42
CA LEU A 115 7.66 5.25 2.63
C LEU A 115 7.30 5.22 4.12
N GLN A 116 7.93 4.33 4.90
CA GLN A 116 7.71 4.26 6.35
C GLN A 116 8.03 5.59 7.05
N VAL A 117 9.17 6.21 6.75
CA VAL A 117 9.52 7.52 7.29
C VAL A 117 8.45 8.57 6.96
N GLY A 118 7.96 8.57 5.72
CA GLY A 118 6.86 9.45 5.29
C GLY A 118 5.58 9.22 6.08
N LEU A 119 5.15 7.95 6.25
CA LEU A 119 3.93 7.59 6.97
C LEU A 119 3.98 7.95 8.45
N TYR A 120 5.08 7.62 9.15
CA TYR A 120 5.22 8.00 10.57
C TYR A 120 5.33 9.53 10.73
N GLY A 121 6.03 10.19 9.80
CA GLY A 121 6.07 11.65 9.74
C GLY A 121 4.69 12.27 9.59
N ALA A 122 3.84 11.71 8.72
CA ALA A 122 2.46 12.16 8.52
C ALA A 122 1.62 12.01 9.81
N ILE A 123 1.75 10.90 10.53
CA ILE A 123 1.10 10.72 11.84
C ILE A 123 1.52 11.84 12.80
N GLY A 124 2.82 12.12 12.91
CA GLY A 124 3.32 13.17 13.80
C GLY A 124 2.84 14.57 13.39
N ALA A 125 2.85 14.87 12.09
CA ALA A 125 2.42 16.15 11.55
C ALA A 125 0.92 16.40 11.75
N ALA A 126 0.10 15.37 11.60
CA ALA A 126 -1.35 15.44 11.81
C ALA A 126 -1.73 15.48 13.30
N ALA A 127 -1.05 14.71 14.15
CA ALA A 127 -1.38 14.61 15.57
C ALA A 127 -0.89 15.80 16.42
N SER A 128 0.26 16.40 16.08
CA SER A 128 0.83 17.55 16.79
C SER A 128 -0.17 18.72 17.02
N PRO A 129 -0.86 19.24 15.98
CA PRO A 129 -1.83 20.32 16.18
C PRO A 129 -3.05 19.87 17.00
N LEU A 130 -3.50 18.62 16.86
CA LEU A 130 -4.64 18.08 17.60
C LEU A 130 -4.33 17.95 19.10
N LEU A 131 -3.12 17.50 19.46
CA LEU A 131 -2.69 17.43 20.86
C LEU A 131 -2.66 18.81 21.51
N ARG A 132 -2.21 19.83 20.77
CA ARG A 132 -2.23 21.20 21.24
C ARG A 132 -3.66 21.71 21.41
N GLN A 133 -4.55 21.43 20.46
CA GLN A 133 -5.92 21.91 20.48
C GLN A 133 -6.76 21.27 21.59
N TRP A 134 -6.63 19.95 21.78
CA TRP A 134 -7.49 19.20 22.72
C TRP A 134 -6.93 19.17 24.14
N PHE A 135 -5.61 19.13 24.29
CA PHE A 135 -4.96 18.92 25.59
C PHE A 135 -4.03 20.06 25.99
N GLY A 136 -3.83 21.08 25.14
CA GLY A 136 -2.87 22.16 25.39
C GLY A 136 -1.41 21.72 25.32
N LEU A 137 -1.12 20.49 24.88
CA LEU A 137 0.22 19.92 24.85
C LEU A 137 0.93 20.28 23.54
N SER A 138 2.03 21.03 23.64
CA SER A 138 2.89 21.35 22.50
C SER A 138 4.01 20.32 22.35
N VAL A 139 3.70 19.16 21.77
CA VAL A 139 4.68 18.13 21.44
C VAL A 139 5.16 18.31 20.00
N THR A 140 6.47 18.26 19.76
CA THR A 140 7.01 18.39 18.40
C THR A 140 6.67 17.15 17.56
N TRP A 141 6.29 17.34 16.30
CA TRP A 141 5.79 16.29 15.40
C TRP A 141 6.72 15.05 15.31
N TRP A 142 8.04 15.24 15.28
CA TRP A 142 8.99 14.13 15.13
C TRP A 142 9.03 13.22 16.37
N VAL A 143 8.73 13.76 17.56
CA VAL A 143 8.63 12.97 18.80
C VAL A 143 7.43 12.01 18.70
N ILE A 144 6.31 12.51 18.21
CA ILE A 144 5.09 11.71 18.00
C ILE A 144 5.33 10.65 16.92
N ALA A 145 6.00 11.02 15.82
CA ALA A 145 6.37 10.09 14.75
C ALA A 145 7.26 8.95 15.26
N LEU A 146 8.30 9.26 16.06
CA LEU A 146 9.17 8.25 16.67
C LEU A 146 8.43 7.37 17.68
N ALA A 147 7.51 7.93 18.45
CA ALA A 147 6.67 7.16 19.36
C ALA A 147 5.76 6.18 18.61
N ALA A 148 5.14 6.62 17.50
CA ALA A 148 4.34 5.77 16.64
C ALA A 148 5.17 4.66 15.98
N TRP A 149 6.36 4.99 15.46
CA TRP A 149 7.30 4.01 14.92
C TRP A 149 7.70 2.98 15.97
N LEU A 150 8.06 3.42 17.17
CA LEU A 150 8.47 2.54 18.27
C LEU A 150 7.32 1.62 18.69
N LEU A 151 6.10 2.15 18.79
CA LEU A 151 4.92 1.35 19.10
C LEU A 151 4.72 0.25 18.07
N VAL A 152 4.73 0.59 16.77
CA VAL A 152 4.57 -0.41 15.69
C VAL A 152 5.71 -1.42 15.71
N ALA A 153 6.95 -0.98 15.92
CA ALA A 153 8.11 -1.86 16.02
C ALA A 153 7.98 -2.87 17.18
N VAL A 154 7.57 -2.40 18.37
CA VAL A 154 7.35 -3.25 19.54
C VAL A 154 6.22 -4.25 19.28
N LEU A 155 5.06 -3.79 18.78
CA LEU A 155 3.94 -4.68 18.45
C LEU A 155 4.34 -5.74 17.40
N GLY A 156 5.14 -5.36 16.42
CA GLY A 156 5.67 -6.26 15.40
C GLY A 156 6.63 -7.31 15.98
N VAL A 157 7.55 -6.92 16.86
CA VAL A 157 8.47 -7.86 17.55
C VAL A 157 7.71 -8.81 18.48
N LEU A 158 6.66 -8.32 19.13
CA LEU A 158 5.77 -9.12 19.98
C LEU A 158 4.84 -10.05 19.19
N ARG A 159 4.86 -9.99 17.84
CA ARG A 159 3.99 -10.77 16.94
C ARG A 159 2.52 -10.63 17.32
N VAL A 160 2.10 -9.40 17.63
CA VAL A 160 0.69 -9.14 17.95
C VAL A 160 -0.13 -9.29 16.67
N ASP A 161 -0.81 -10.42 16.55
CA ASP A 161 -1.75 -10.64 15.46
C ASP A 161 -3.03 -9.84 15.72
N ILE A 162 -3.20 -8.75 14.98
CA ILE A 162 -4.48 -8.03 14.97
C ILE A 162 -5.49 -8.91 14.25
N ASN A 163 -6.62 -9.19 14.90
CA ASN A 163 -7.70 -9.95 14.31
C ASN A 163 -8.15 -9.31 12.98
N GLY A 164 -8.21 -10.09 11.89
CA GLY A 164 -8.66 -9.61 10.58
C GLY A 164 -10.04 -8.95 10.61
N THR A 165 -10.91 -9.30 11.56
CA THR A 165 -12.18 -8.59 11.79
C THR A 165 -11.97 -7.13 12.19
N VAL A 166 -10.97 -6.84 13.04
CA VAL A 166 -10.67 -5.47 13.46
C VAL A 166 -10.18 -4.64 12.28
N LEU A 167 -9.26 -5.19 11.47
CA LEU A 167 -8.78 -4.53 10.25
C LEU A 167 -9.93 -4.27 9.27
N ALA A 168 -10.83 -5.24 9.10
CA ALA A 168 -12.00 -5.08 8.24
C ALA A 168 -12.95 -3.98 8.74
N VAL A 169 -13.20 -3.90 10.07
CA VAL A 169 -14.03 -2.83 10.65
C VAL A 169 -13.38 -1.46 10.44
N LEU A 170 -12.07 -1.34 10.66
CA LEU A 170 -11.35 -0.09 10.42
C LEU A 170 -11.42 0.34 8.96
N LEU A 171 -11.23 -0.59 8.03
CA LEU A 171 -11.35 -0.31 6.59
C LEU A 171 -12.79 0.07 6.19
N LEU A 172 -13.81 -0.57 6.76
CA LEU A 172 -15.20 -0.18 6.52
C LEU A 172 -15.49 1.24 7.04
N ALA A 173 -14.96 1.59 8.22
CA ALA A 173 -15.06 2.94 8.75
C ALA A 173 -14.31 3.95 7.85
N GLU A 174 -13.15 3.58 7.34
CA GLU A 174 -12.35 4.38 6.41
C GLU A 174 -13.13 4.69 5.12
N ILE A 175 -13.70 3.66 4.49
CA ILE A 175 -14.55 3.80 3.29
C ILE A 175 -15.78 4.66 3.61
N ALA A 176 -16.42 4.46 4.75
CA ALA A 176 -17.59 5.27 5.14
C ALA A 176 -17.24 6.76 5.26
N VAL A 177 -16.09 7.10 5.87
CA VAL A 177 -15.61 8.49 5.96
C VAL A 177 -15.36 9.07 4.58
N ILE A 178 -14.71 8.33 3.67
CA ILE A 178 -14.46 8.78 2.29
C ILE A 178 -15.79 9.08 1.58
N VAL A 179 -16.76 8.16 1.65
CA VAL A 179 -18.07 8.34 1.02
C VAL A 179 -18.82 9.56 1.58
N VAL A 180 -18.71 9.81 2.88
CA VAL A 180 -19.30 11.00 3.51
C VAL A 180 -18.64 12.27 2.99
N PHE A 181 -17.30 12.31 2.88
CA PHE A 181 -16.60 13.45 2.28
C PHE A 181 -16.98 13.66 0.81
N ASP A 182 -16.99 12.59 0.01
CA ASP A 182 -17.38 12.67 -1.41
C ASP A 182 -18.81 13.22 -1.55
N ALA A 183 -19.75 12.73 -0.74
CA ALA A 183 -21.13 13.23 -0.76
C ALA A 183 -21.21 14.70 -0.30
N ALA A 184 -20.50 15.06 0.77
CA ALA A 184 -20.48 16.43 1.28
C ALA A 184 -19.93 17.41 0.23
N ASP A 185 -18.83 17.05 -0.43
CA ASP A 185 -18.17 17.87 -1.46
C ASP A 185 -19.03 17.97 -2.74
N LEU A 186 -19.80 16.94 -3.07
CA LEU A 186 -20.75 16.98 -4.18
C LEU A 186 -21.98 17.85 -3.91
N ILE A 187 -22.49 17.82 -2.67
CA ILE A 187 -23.67 18.60 -2.26
C ILE A 187 -23.30 20.07 -2.03
N HIS A 188 -22.09 20.33 -1.51
CA HIS A 188 -21.59 21.67 -1.20
C HIS A 188 -20.28 21.96 -1.94
N PRO A 189 -20.29 22.01 -3.29
CA PRO A 189 -19.08 22.22 -4.06
C PRO A 189 -18.46 23.59 -3.76
N ALA A 190 -17.14 23.61 -3.61
CA ALA A 190 -16.39 24.84 -3.48
C ALA A 190 -16.62 25.73 -4.73
N GLY A 191 -17.24 26.89 -4.54
CA GLY A 191 -17.63 27.79 -5.63
C GLY A 191 -19.06 27.61 -6.17
N GLY A 192 -19.87 26.74 -5.56
CA GLY A 192 -21.31 26.64 -5.82
C GLY A 192 -21.70 25.85 -7.08
N ALA A 193 -20.74 25.31 -7.82
CA ALA A 193 -20.98 24.45 -8.98
C ALA A 193 -19.94 23.33 -9.09
N LEU A 194 -20.38 22.18 -9.57
CA LEU A 194 -19.48 21.07 -9.92
C LEU A 194 -18.69 21.40 -11.18
N SER A 195 -17.39 21.14 -11.16
CA SER A 195 -16.50 21.36 -12.30
C SER A 195 -15.77 20.08 -12.67
N PHE A 196 -15.83 19.71 -13.95
CA PHE A 196 -15.08 18.60 -14.53
C PHE A 196 -13.80 19.05 -15.22
N ALA A 197 -13.40 20.33 -15.05
CA ALA A 197 -12.19 20.88 -15.67
C ALA A 197 -10.91 20.13 -15.25
N THR A 198 -10.92 19.46 -14.10
CA THR A 198 -9.83 18.60 -13.60
C THR A 198 -9.59 17.38 -14.50
N LEU A 199 -10.62 16.91 -15.22
CA LEU A 199 -10.58 15.80 -16.17
C LEU A 199 -10.16 16.20 -17.59
N ALA A 200 -9.89 17.48 -17.84
CA ALA A 200 -9.41 17.92 -19.15
C ALA A 200 -8.01 17.34 -19.44
N PRO A 201 -7.80 16.61 -20.55
CA PRO A 201 -6.52 15.96 -20.86
C PRO A 201 -5.31 16.92 -20.85
N GLY A 202 -5.54 18.20 -21.19
CA GLY A 202 -4.51 19.24 -21.15
C GLY A 202 -3.90 19.46 -19.76
N ASN A 203 -4.53 19.00 -18.67
CA ASN A 203 -3.93 19.06 -17.33
C ASN A 203 -2.68 18.17 -17.20
N LEU A 204 -2.54 17.13 -18.03
CA LEU A 204 -1.34 16.27 -18.07
C LEU A 204 -0.19 16.88 -18.88
N ALA A 205 -0.40 18.03 -19.54
CA ALA A 205 0.66 18.77 -20.25
C ALA A 205 1.20 19.96 -19.44
N LYS A 206 0.70 20.17 -18.22
CA LYS A 206 1.11 21.31 -17.38
C LYS A 206 2.46 21.06 -16.68
N PRO A 207 3.21 22.12 -16.35
CA PRO A 207 4.34 22.00 -15.44
C PRO A 207 3.91 21.34 -14.12
N GLY A 208 4.75 20.46 -13.57
CA GLY A 208 4.46 19.76 -12.31
C GLY A 208 3.70 18.44 -12.45
N VAL A 209 3.32 18.02 -13.67
CA VAL A 209 2.61 16.75 -13.89
C VAL A 209 3.39 15.52 -13.39
N GLY A 210 4.72 15.53 -13.53
CA GLY A 210 5.56 14.44 -13.01
C GLY A 210 5.38 14.22 -11.50
N ALA A 211 5.16 15.28 -10.72
CA ALA A 211 4.94 15.15 -9.28
C ALA A 211 3.60 14.47 -8.97
N ILE A 212 2.50 14.89 -9.62
CA ILE A 212 1.19 14.25 -9.38
C ILE A 212 1.14 12.81 -9.92
N LEU A 213 1.91 12.47 -10.95
CA LEU A 213 2.07 11.09 -11.42
C LEU A 213 2.85 10.24 -10.40
N ALA A 214 3.91 10.78 -9.81
CA ALA A 214 4.65 10.09 -8.74
C ALA A 214 3.78 9.89 -7.49
N LEU A 215 2.94 10.87 -7.14
CA LEU A 215 1.99 10.75 -6.04
C LEU A 215 0.86 9.76 -6.35
N ALA A 216 0.37 9.72 -7.59
CA ALA A 216 -0.58 8.70 -8.01
C ALA A 216 0.04 7.29 -7.90
N LEU A 217 1.29 7.11 -8.33
CA LEU A 217 2.02 5.86 -8.16
C LEU A 217 2.19 5.48 -6.68
N LEU A 218 2.52 6.45 -5.83
CA LEU A 218 2.57 6.27 -4.37
C LEU A 218 1.22 5.81 -3.80
N GLY A 219 0.11 6.37 -4.30
CA GLY A 219 -1.24 5.99 -3.89
C GLY A 219 -1.66 4.57 -4.30
N PHE A 220 -0.94 3.93 -5.22
CA PHE A 220 -1.14 2.53 -5.61
C PHE A 220 -0.16 1.56 -4.95
N VAL A 221 0.75 2.04 -4.09
CA VAL A 221 1.66 1.15 -3.35
C VAL A 221 0.83 0.17 -2.52
N GLY A 222 1.20 -1.12 -2.59
CA GLY A 222 0.47 -2.21 -1.96
C GLY A 222 -0.29 -3.08 -2.96
N PHE A 223 -0.48 -2.63 -4.21
CA PHE A 223 -1.09 -3.44 -5.27
C PHE A 223 -0.35 -4.78 -5.48
N GLU A 224 0.96 -4.79 -5.29
CA GLU A 224 1.82 -5.96 -5.41
C GLU A 224 1.59 -7.00 -4.29
N SER A 225 1.02 -6.57 -3.16
CA SER A 225 0.86 -7.40 -1.96
C SER A 225 -0.11 -8.55 -2.17
N ALA A 226 -1.06 -8.41 -3.11
CA ALA A 226 -2.01 -9.47 -3.44
C ALA A 226 -1.31 -10.79 -3.81
N VAL A 227 -0.16 -10.72 -4.50
CA VAL A 227 0.62 -11.92 -4.85
C VAL A 227 1.38 -12.45 -3.63
N VAL A 228 1.94 -11.59 -2.79
CA VAL A 228 2.66 -12.00 -1.57
C VAL A 228 1.73 -12.74 -0.61
N PHE A 229 0.54 -12.22 -0.34
CA PHE A 229 -0.45 -12.86 0.53
C PHE A 229 -1.20 -14.02 -0.14
N SER A 230 -1.09 -14.19 -1.45
CA SER A 230 -1.71 -15.32 -2.13
C SER A 230 -1.12 -16.67 -1.73
N GLU A 231 0.16 -16.72 -1.33
CA GLU A 231 0.81 -17.93 -0.82
C GLU A 231 0.19 -18.42 0.49
N GLU A 232 -0.42 -17.51 1.27
CA GLU A 232 -1.11 -17.80 2.54
C GLU A 232 -2.63 -18.01 2.36
N SER A 233 -3.15 -17.79 1.15
CA SER A 233 -4.56 -18.01 0.84
C SER A 233 -4.93 -19.49 0.77
N ARG A 234 -6.19 -19.81 1.09
CA ARG A 234 -6.70 -21.19 1.13
C ARG A 234 -6.68 -21.90 -0.23
N ASP A 235 -6.61 -21.15 -1.33
CA ASP A 235 -6.40 -21.67 -2.69
C ASP A 235 -5.59 -20.65 -3.53
N PRO A 236 -4.25 -20.72 -3.52
CA PRO A 236 -3.38 -19.78 -4.21
C PRO A 236 -3.64 -19.71 -5.71
N ARG A 237 -4.07 -20.82 -6.33
CA ARG A 237 -4.30 -20.92 -7.79
C ARG A 237 -5.57 -20.24 -8.25
N ARG A 238 -6.57 -20.10 -7.38
CA ARG A 238 -7.81 -19.35 -7.67
C ARG A 238 -7.74 -17.88 -7.26
N THR A 239 -6.90 -17.55 -6.28
CA THR A 239 -6.78 -16.18 -5.74
C THR A 239 -5.95 -15.26 -6.66
N VAL A 240 -4.99 -15.81 -7.41
CA VAL A 240 -4.12 -15.07 -8.37
C VAL A 240 -4.54 -15.31 -9.83
N ARG A 241 -5.83 -15.15 -10.11
CA ARG A 241 -6.35 -15.36 -11.47
C ARG A 241 -6.38 -14.11 -12.32
#